data_AF-A0A562RIL4-F1
#
_entry.id   AF-A0A562RIL4-F1
#
_cell.length_a   1.000
_cell.length_b   1.000
_cell.length_c   1.000
_cell.angle_alpha   90.00
_cell.angle_beta   90.00
_cell.angle_gamma   90.00
#
_symmetry.space_group_name_H-M   'P 1'
#
loop_
_entity.id
_entity.type
_entity.pdbx_description
1 polymer ?
#
loop_
_entity_poly.entity_id
_entity_poly.type
_entity_poly.pdbx_seq_one_letter_code
_entity_poly.pdbx_strand_id
1 'polypeptide(L)' 'MLAEKFFLVLESLIRGDRTYPDGSPRIISTAPHVPVKLPSQK' A
#
# COMPACT_ATOMS: atom_id res chain seq x y z
N MET A 1 -6.85 14.72 -27.38
CA MET A 1 -7.12 14.62 -25.92
C MET A 1 -5.86 14.14 -25.21
N LEU A 2 -4.99 15.06 -24.76
CA LEU A 2 -3.73 14.69 -24.09
C LEU A 2 -3.92 14.46 -22.59
N ALA A 3 -4.78 15.27 -21.96
CA ALA A 3 -5.09 15.17 -20.53
C ALA A 3 -5.72 13.82 -20.17
N GLU A 4 -6.67 13.33 -20.97
CA GLU A 4 -7.33 12.04 -20.75
C GLU A 4 -6.34 10.87 -20.73
N LYS A 5 -5.37 10.85 -21.64
CA LYS A 5 -4.31 9.82 -21.64
C LYS A 5 -3.37 9.95 -20.44
N PHE A 6 -3.06 11.17 -20.01
CA PHE A 6 -2.20 11.40 -18.85
C PHE A 6 -2.84 10.89 -17.55
N PHE A 7 -4.12 11.18 -17.33
CA PHE A 7 -4.87 10.67 -16.18
C PHE A 7 -4.99 9.15 -16.20
N LEU A 8 -5.16 8.54 -17.37
CA LEU A 8 -5.26 7.09 -17.53
C LEU A 8 -3.93 6.37 -17.19
N VAL A 9 -2.80 6.99 -17.54
CA VAL A 9 -1.46 6.51 -17.13
C VAL A 9 -1.26 6.64 -15.62
N LEU A 10 -1.63 7.78 -15.03
CA LEU A 10 -1.55 7.98 -13.57
C LEU A 10 -2.41 6.97 -12.81
N GLU A 11 -3.64 6.74 -13.26
CA GLU A 11 -4.53 5.74 -12.67
C GLU A 11 -3.92 4.33 -12.75
N SER A 12 -3.28 4.00 -13.88
CA SER A 12 -2.62 2.70 -14.07
C SER A 12 -1.43 2.51 -13.12
N LEU A 13 -0.63 3.55 -12.91
CA LEU A 13 0.49 3.55 -11.95
C LEU A 13 -0.01 3.40 -10.51
N ILE A 14 -1.00 4.20 -10.11
CA ILE A 14 -1.56 4.19 -8.74
C ILE A 14 -2.25 2.86 -8.42
N ARG A 15 -2.93 2.25 -9.39
CA ARG A 15 -3.62 0.96 -9.21
C ARG A 15 -2.71 -0.26 -9.38
N GLY A 16 -1.65 -0.14 -10.18
CA GLY A 16 -0.67 -1.20 -10.43
C GLY A 16 0.25 -1.47 -9.24
N ASP A 17 0.59 -0.44 -8.45
CA ASP A 17 1.55 -0.47 -7.32
C ASP A 17 1.00 -1.11 -6.03
N ARG A 18 0.29 -2.23 -6.16
CA ARG A 18 0.06 -3.14 -5.02
C ARG A 18 1.27 -4.04 -4.74
N THR A 19 2.34 -3.88 -5.49
CA THR A 19 3.62 -4.58 -5.38
C THR A 19 4.73 -3.60 -5.01
N TYR A 20 5.75 -4.07 -4.29
CA TYR A 20 6.96 -3.30 -4.05
C TYR A 20 7.71 -3.03 -5.38
N PRO A 21 8.68 -2.09 -5.43
CA PRO A 21 9.45 -1.76 -6.64
C PRO A 21 10.20 -2.94 -7.29
N ASP A 22 10.39 -4.03 -6.54
CA ASP A 22 10.98 -5.29 -6.98
C ASP A 22 9.94 -6.29 -7.55
N GLY A 23 8.67 -5.89 -7.65
CA GLY A 23 7.56 -6.73 -8.09
C GLY A 23 7.04 -7.70 -7.02
N SER A 24 7.59 -7.68 -5.81
CA SER A 24 7.11 -8.56 -4.74
C SER A 24 5.73 -8.11 -4.24
N PRO A 25 4.85 -9.06 -3.87
CA PRO A 25 3.52 -8.72 -3.39
C PRO A 25 3.59 -7.96 -2.06
N ARG A 26 2.83 -6.87 -1.95
CA ARG A 26 2.69 -6.17 -0.67
C ARG A 26 1.78 -6.97 0.26
N ILE A 27 2.38 -7.71 1.19
CA ILE A 27 1.63 -8.47 2.21
C ILE A 27 1.23 -7.50 3.33
N ILE A 28 -0.07 -7.21 3.44
CA ILE A 28 -0.64 -6.46 4.56
C ILE A 28 -1.23 -7.47 5.55
N SER A 29 -0.86 -7.37 6.83
CA SER A 29 -1.47 -8.18 7.87
C SER A 29 -2.95 -7.84 8.00
N THR A 30 -3.82 -8.81 7.75
CA THR A 30 -5.27 -8.72 8.00
C THR A 30 -5.65 -9.26 9.39
N ALA A 31 -4.65 -9.62 10.21
CA ALA A 31 -4.90 -10.16 11.53
C ALA A 31 -5.57 -9.10 12.43
N PRO A 32 -6.49 -9.50 13.31
CA PRO A 32 -7.11 -8.56 14.24
C PRO A 32 -6.03 -7.93 15.13
N HIS A 33 -6.08 -6.61 15.27
CA HIS A 33 -5.15 -5.89 16.12
C HIS A 33 -5.40 -6.28 17.59
N VAL A 34 -4.47 -7.04 18.19
CA VAL A 34 -4.51 -7.40 19.60
C VAL A 34 -3.82 -6.29 20.39
N PRO A 35 -4.53 -5.51 21.22
CA PRO A 35 -3.91 -4.48 22.03
C PRO A 35 -2.99 -5.12 23.07
N VAL A 36 -1.70 -4.81 23.01
CA VAL A 36 -0.71 -5.24 24.01
C VAL A 36 -0.46 -4.10 24.99
N LYS A 37 -0.58 -4.38 26.30
CA LYS A 37 -0.13 -3.44 27.33
C LYS A 37 1.39 -3.52 27.43
N LEU A 38 2.07 -2.44 27.03
CA LEU A 38 3.50 -2.31 27.26
C LEU A 38 3.77 -2.17 28.76
N PRO A 39 4.82 -2.81 29.30
CA PRO A 39 5.20 -2.60 30.69
C PRO A 39 5.56 -1.13 30.90
N SER A 40 5.12 -0.55 32.03
CA SER A 40 5.57 0.78 32.44
C SER A 40 7.09 0.78 32.48
N GLN A 41 7.74 1.73 31.81
CA GLN A 41 9.15 2.00 32.07
C GLN A 41 9.28 2.30 33.57
N LYS A 42 10.27 1.66 34.20
CA LYS A 42 10.68 1.94 35.59
C LYS A 42 11.52 3.20 35.64
#